data_AF-X1CYV2-F1
#
_entry.id   AF-X1CYV2-F1
#
_cell.length_a   1.000
_cell.length_b   1.000
_cell.length_c   1.000
_cell.angle_alpha   90.00
_cell.angle_beta   90.00
_cell.angle_gamma   90.00
#
_symmetry.space_group_name_H-M   'P 1'
#
loop_
_entity.id
_entity.type
_entity.pdbx_description
1 polymer ?
#
loop_
_entity_poly.entity_id
_entity_poly.type
_entity_poly.pdbx_seq_one_letter_code
_entity_poly.pdbx_strand_id
1 'polypeptide(L)'
;MKNKRNIKKQNNTYRAVYEPAAKNINKILDILNKEYPEASSTSLKHKNAFQLLVATILSAQSTDRLVNKVTPSLFKKYKIPEDFAGADLME
;
A
#
# COMPACT_ATOMS: atom_id res chain seq x y z
N MET A 1 14.19 -11.57 -26.01
CA MET A 1 15.29 -10.86 -25.30
C MET A 1 15.12 -9.36 -25.49
N LYS A 2 14.70 -8.59 -24.48
CA LYS A 2 14.49 -7.13 -24.61
C LYS A 2 15.83 -6.41 -24.77
N ASN A 3 15.94 -5.60 -25.82
CA ASN A 3 17.15 -4.94 -26.31
C ASN A 3 17.70 -3.92 -25.27
N LYS A 4 18.91 -4.20 -24.74
CA LYS A 4 19.61 -3.38 -23.72
C LYS A 4 19.80 -1.91 -24.11
N ARG A 5 19.74 -1.56 -25.41
CA ARG A 5 19.82 -0.18 -25.92
C ARG A 5 18.55 0.65 -25.66
N ASN A 6 17.36 0.04 -25.66
CA ASN A 6 16.11 0.76 -25.37
C ASN A 6 15.92 1.06 -23.88
N ILE A 7 16.42 0.17 -23.02
CA ILE A 7 16.36 0.33 -21.56
C ILE A 7 17.20 1.53 -21.12
N LYS A 8 18.41 1.71 -21.68
CA LYS A 8 19.27 2.87 -21.37
C LYS A 8 18.70 4.22 -21.84
N LYS A 9 18.00 4.26 -22.99
CA LYS A 9 17.38 5.49 -23.50
C LYS A 9 16.22 5.94 -22.61
N GLN A 10 15.32 5.03 -22.23
CA GLN A 10 14.21 5.34 -21.32
C GLN A 10 14.70 5.84 -19.95
N ASN A 11 15.69 5.17 -19.37
CA ASN A 11 16.25 5.55 -18.06
C ASN A 11 16.85 6.97 -18.03
N ASN A 12 17.37 7.44 -19.17
CA ASN A 12 17.93 8.79 -19.32
C ASN A 12 16.83 9.85 -19.46
N THR A 13 15.72 9.51 -20.12
CA THR A 13 14.59 10.45 -20.30
C THR A 13 13.86 10.70 -18.98
N TYR A 14 13.62 9.66 -18.18
CA TYR A 14 12.96 9.84 -16.86
C TYR A 14 13.80 10.69 -15.90
N ARG A 15 15.13 10.52 -15.88
CA ARG A 15 16.01 11.36 -15.05
C ARG A 15 15.96 12.83 -15.44
N ALA A 16 15.98 13.15 -16.73
CA ALA A 16 15.94 14.53 -17.20
C ALA A 16 14.61 15.25 -16.87
N VAL A 17 13.49 14.52 -16.89
CA VAL A 17 12.16 15.09 -16.56
C VAL A 17 12.01 15.35 -15.06
N TYR A 18 12.60 14.51 -14.20
CA TYR A 18 12.48 14.62 -12.74
C TYR A 18 13.71 15.21 -12.03
N GLU A 19 14.73 15.65 -12.77
CA GLU A 19 15.95 16.30 -12.26
C GLU A 19 15.67 17.36 -11.16
N PRO A 20 14.68 18.28 -11.33
CA PRO A 20 14.36 19.26 -10.31
C PRO A 20 13.84 18.67 -8.99
N ALA A 21 13.10 17.55 -9.07
CA ALA A 21 12.60 16.82 -7.90
C ALA A 21 13.70 15.99 -7.24
N ALA A 22 14.57 15.38 -8.06
CA ALA A 22 15.73 14.61 -7.59
C ALA A 22 16.69 15.49 -6.77
N LYS A 23 16.89 16.76 -7.16
CA LYS A 23 17.72 17.72 -6.43
C LYS A 23 17.20 18.04 -5.03
N ASN A 24 15.89 17.95 -4.80
CA ASN A 24 15.23 18.38 -3.57
C ASN A 24 14.61 17.23 -2.76
N ILE A 25 14.82 15.98 -3.15
CA ILE A 25 14.10 14.84 -2.58
C ILE A 25 14.23 14.75 -1.06
N ASN A 26 15.44 14.98 -0.51
CA ASN A 26 15.66 14.97 0.94
C ASN A 26 14.87 16.08 1.63
N LYS A 27 14.87 17.30 1.06
CA LYS A 27 14.09 18.43 1.61
C LYS A 27 12.59 18.15 1.60
N ILE A 28 12.08 17.48 0.56
CA ILE A 28 10.67 17.09 0.49
C ILE A 28 10.36 16.05 1.58
N LEU A 29 11.20 15.03 1.74
CA LEU A 29 11.03 14.02 2.78
C LEU A 29 11.10 14.62 4.20
N ASP A 30 12.01 15.55 4.44
CA ASP A 30 12.13 16.25 5.74
C ASP A 30 10.85 17.04 6.07
N ILE A 31 10.29 17.75 5.08
CA ILE A 31 9.02 18.46 5.25
C ILE A 31 7.89 17.48 5.53
N LEU A 32 7.77 16.40 4.76
CA LEU A 32 6.71 15.40 4.95
C LEU A 32 6.80 14.72 6.32
N ASN A 33 8.00 14.36 6.78
CA ASN A 33 8.22 13.77 8.10
C ASN A 33 7.84 14.75 9.22
N LYS A 34 8.09 16.04 9.03
CA LYS A 34 7.73 17.09 10.00
C LYS A 34 6.23 17.37 10.04
N GLU A 35 5.57 17.43 8.88
CA GLU A 35 4.14 17.74 8.77
C GLU A 35 3.25 16.54 9.14
N TYR A 36 3.73 15.32 8.91
CA TYR A 36 2.99 14.08 9.16
C TYR A 36 3.74 13.11 10.10
N PRO A 37 4.04 13.51 11.35
CA PRO A 37 4.84 12.70 12.28
C PRO A 37 4.22 11.35 12.61
N GLU A 38 2.88 11.26 12.57
CA GLU A 38 2.12 10.04 12.88
C GLU A 38 1.92 9.12 11.66
N ALA A 39 2.38 9.51 10.46
CA ALA A 39 2.23 8.71 9.23
C ALA A 39 3.26 7.56 9.11
N SER A 40 3.90 7.18 10.22
CA SER A 40 4.85 6.07 10.29
C SER A 40 4.19 4.69 10.18
N SER A 41 2.87 4.61 10.34
CA SER A 41 2.09 3.37 10.30
C SER A 41 0.85 3.49 9.40
N THR A 42 0.33 2.34 8.96
CA THR A 42 -0.88 2.28 8.14
C THR A 42 -2.13 2.71 8.92
N SER A 43 -3.04 3.38 8.21
CA SER A 43 -4.39 3.74 8.66
C SER A 43 -5.35 2.54 8.77
N LEU A 44 -4.98 1.37 8.24
CA LEU A 44 -5.77 0.15 8.29
C LEU A 44 -5.72 -0.48 9.69
N LYS A 45 -6.89 -0.68 10.31
CA LYS A 45 -7.02 -1.28 11.63
C LYS A 45 -6.86 -2.80 11.56
N HIS A 46 -5.88 -3.32 12.29
CA HIS A 46 -5.56 -4.75 12.34
C HIS A 46 -4.91 -5.10 13.69
N LYS A 47 -4.96 -6.38 14.08
CA LYS A 47 -4.33 -6.88 15.32
C LYS A 47 -3.09 -7.74 15.09
N ASN A 48 -2.90 -8.22 13.86
CA ASN A 48 -1.79 -9.10 13.48
C ASN A 48 -1.50 -8.99 11.98
N ALA A 49 -0.40 -9.63 11.55
CA ALA A 49 0.04 -9.58 10.16
C ALA A 49 -0.99 -10.18 9.17
N PHE A 50 -1.73 -11.21 9.56
CA PHE A 50 -2.75 -11.82 8.71
C PHE A 50 -3.93 -10.85 8.45
N GLN A 51 -4.43 -10.20 9.50
CA GLN A 51 -5.46 -9.18 9.36
C GLN A 51 -4.99 -8.00 8.51
N LEU A 52 -3.73 -7.58 8.64
CA LEU A 52 -3.16 -6.55 7.79
C LEU A 52 -3.15 -6.98 6.32
N LEU A 53 -2.68 -8.19 6.03
CA LEU A 53 -2.66 -8.75 4.67
C LEU A 53 -4.05 -8.72 4.03
N VAL A 54 -5.06 -9.22 4.74
CA VAL A 54 -6.45 -9.22 4.25
C VAL A 54 -6.97 -7.80 4.06
N ALA A 55 -6.74 -6.90 5.04
CA ALA A 55 -7.15 -5.51 4.94
C ALA A 55 -6.47 -4.78 3.76
N THR A 56 -5.20 -5.07 3.48
CA THR A 56 -4.47 -4.54 2.31
C THR A 56 -5.09 -5.02 1.00
N ILE A 57 -5.46 -6.30 0.89
CA ILE A 57 -6.16 -6.81 -0.30
C ILE A 57 -7.48 -6.07 -0.50
N LEU A 58 -8.27 -5.90 0.57
CA LEU A 58 -9.55 -5.19 0.53
C LEU A 58 -9.41 -3.68 0.24
N SER A 59 -8.25 -3.09 0.54
CA SER A 59 -7.99 -1.66 0.29
C SER A 59 -7.84 -1.34 -1.20
N ALA A 60 -7.62 -2.35 -2.05
CA ALA A 60 -7.54 -2.17 -3.48
C ALA A 60 -8.82 -1.50 -4.01
N GLN A 61 -8.66 -0.33 -4.63
CA GLN A 61 -9.75 0.48 -5.18
C GLN A 61 -10.86 0.84 -4.18
N SER A 62 -10.53 0.87 -2.88
CA SER A 62 -11.45 1.28 -1.83
C SER A 62 -10.80 2.34 -0.92
N THR A 63 -11.48 2.71 0.17
CA THR A 63 -10.95 3.67 1.14
C THR A 63 -10.68 2.98 2.46
N ASP A 64 -9.63 3.39 3.17
CA ASP A 64 -9.32 2.86 4.51
C ASP A 64 -10.52 2.97 5.46
N ARG A 65 -11.33 4.02 5.32
CA ARG A 65 -12.57 4.19 6.09
C ARG A 65 -13.57 3.06 5.85
N LEU A 66 -13.77 2.65 4.59
CA LEU A 66 -14.67 1.56 4.24
C LEU A 66 -14.09 0.23 4.73
N VAL A 67 -12.80 -0.03 4.49
CA VAL A 67 -12.12 -1.24 4.97
C VAL A 67 -12.26 -1.36 6.49
N ASN A 68 -11.94 -0.29 7.23
CA ASN A 68 -12.06 -0.25 8.69
C ASN A 68 -13.50 -0.37 9.21
N LYS A 69 -14.51 -0.11 8.37
CA LYS A 69 -15.92 -0.33 8.68
C LYS A 69 -16.31 -1.81 8.56
N VAL A 70 -15.75 -2.53 7.58
CA VAL A 70 -16.14 -3.92 7.28
C VAL A 70 -15.26 -4.96 7.95
N THR A 71 -13.97 -4.67 8.16
CA THR A 71 -13.03 -5.63 8.75
C THR A 71 -13.38 -6.08 10.18
N PRO A 72 -14.01 -5.28 11.07
CA PRO A 72 -14.36 -5.75 12.41
C PRO A 72 -15.35 -6.92 12.40
N SER A 73 -16.37 -6.89 11.54
CA SER A 73 -17.32 -8.01 11.41
C SER A 73 -16.67 -9.19 10.69
N LEU A 74 -15.91 -8.92 9.62
CA LEU A 74 -15.19 -9.94 8.87
C LEU A 74 -14.23 -10.74 9.76
N PHE A 75 -13.40 -10.07 10.56
CA PHE A 75 -12.42 -10.71 11.45
C PHE A 75 -13.03 -11.33 12.71
N LYS A 76 -14.26 -10.94 13.07
CA LYS A 76 -15.01 -11.63 14.12
C LYS A 76 -15.50 -12.98 13.61
N LYS A 77 -15.90 -13.04 12.34
CA LYS A 77 -16.41 -14.25 11.68
C LYS A 77 -15.28 -15.19 11.27
N TYR A 78 -14.28 -14.68 10.55
CA TYR A 78 -13.14 -15.41 10.04
C TYR A 78 -11.87 -14.97 10.78
N LYS A 79 -11.37 -15.82 11.68
CA LYS A 79 -10.28 -15.50 12.60
C LYS A 79 -8.93 -15.99 12.12
N ILE A 80 -8.91 -17.15 11.46
CA ILE A 80 -7.71 -17.81 10.95
C ILE A 80 -7.83 -18.03 9.43
N PRO A 81 -6.70 -18.22 8.70
CA PRO A 81 -6.72 -18.45 7.26
C PRO A 81 -7.64 -19.59 6.80
N GLU A 82 -7.74 -20.64 7.61
CA GLU A 82 -8.59 -21.81 7.35
C GLU A 82 -10.07 -21.44 7.32
N ASP A 83 -10.51 -20.47 8.14
CA ASP A 83 -11.89 -19.98 8.13
C ASP A 83 -12.22 -19.29 6.80
N PHE A 84 -11.26 -18.54 6.23
CA PHE A 84 -11.41 -17.91 4.91
C PHE A 84 -11.39 -18.94 3.79
N ALA A 85 -10.51 -19.94 3.88
CA ALA A 85 -10.40 -20.99 2.86
C ALA A 85 -11.67 -21.86 2.78
N GLY A 86 -12.38 -22.03 3.90
CA GLY A 86 -13.66 -22.73 3.96
C GLY A 86 -14.90 -21.84 3.80
N ALA A 87 -14.73 -20.54 3.53
CA ALA A 87 -15.86 -19.62 3.37
C ALA A 87 -16.67 -19.95 2.11
N ASP A 88 -17.99 -19.81 2.20
CA ASP A 88 -18.84 -19.85 1.01
C ASP A 88 -18.52 -18.64 0.13
N LEU A 89 -18.27 -18.89 -1.16
CA LEU A 89 -17.97 -17.85 -2.14
C LEU A 89 -19.22 -17.02 -2.51
N MET A 90 -20.41 -17.54 -2.21
CA MET A 90 -21.69 -16.95 -2.60
C MET A 90 -22.40 -16.19 -1.47
N GLU A 91 -21.81 -16.15 -0.28
CA GLU A 91 -22.30 -15.35 0.84
C GLU A 91 -21.97 -13.86 0.69
#